data_AF-A0A290S2S0-F1
#
_entry.id   AF-A0A290S2S0-F1
#
_cell.length_a   1.000
_cell.length_b   1.000
_cell.length_c   1.000
_cell.angle_alpha   90.00
_cell.angle_beta   90.00
_cell.angle_gamma   90.00
#
_symmetry.space_group_name_H-M   'P 1'
#
loop_
_entity.id
_entity.type
_entity.pdbx_description
1 polymer ?
#
loop_
_entity_poly.entity_id
_entity_poly.type
_entity_poly.pdbx_seq_one_letter_code
_entity_poly.pdbx_strand_id
1 'polypeptide(L)' 'MDYYHGRFSSLQVVEDGGKTIRFAATHLRPFISSLGVRGRFRLLLTPENKFIRLERVA' A
#
# COMPACT_ATOMS: atom_id res chain seq x y z
N MET A 1 -22.95 -0.87 -0.13
CA MET A 1 -21.59 -0.37 -0.42
C MET A 1 -20.70 -0.88 0.69
N ASP A 2 -20.08 -2.04 0.48
CA ASP A 2 -19.21 -2.70 1.46
C ASP A 2 -17.88 -1.96 1.52
N TYR A 3 -17.77 -1.04 2.47
CA TYR A 3 -16.50 -0.42 2.81
C TYR A 3 -15.57 -1.49 3.39
N TYR A 4 -14.33 -1.53 2.90
CA TYR A 4 -13.30 -2.49 3.30
C TYR A 4 -13.25 -2.73 4.82
N HIS A 5 -13.69 -3.92 5.27
CA HIS A 5 -13.85 -4.28 6.69
C HIS A 5 -12.53 -4.62 7.42
N GLY A 6 -11.36 -4.25 6.88
CA GLY A 6 -10.08 -4.44 7.57
C GLY A 6 -9.63 -5.90 7.75
N ARG A 7 -10.18 -6.84 6.98
CA ARG A 7 -9.89 -8.28 7.12
C ARG A 7 -8.50 -8.70 6.61
N PHE A 8 -7.83 -7.91 5.77
CA PHE A 8 -6.48 -8.23 5.30
C PHE A 8 -5.43 -7.51 6.15
N SER A 9 -4.51 -8.28 6.72
CA SER A 9 -3.41 -7.80 7.58
C SER A 9 -2.21 -7.30 6.79
N SER A 10 -2.00 -7.85 5.59
CA SER A 10 -0.90 -7.50 4.69
C SER A 10 -1.39 -7.35 3.25
N LEU A 11 -0.73 -6.47 2.50
CA LEU A 11 -0.95 -6.27 1.08
C LEU A 11 0.34 -6.59 0.33
N GLN A 12 0.18 -7.22 -0.82
CA GLN A 12 1.26 -7.52 -1.75
C GLN A 12 1.07 -6.66 -2.99
N VAL A 13 2.08 -5.86 -3.32
CA VAL A 13 2.10 -5.02 -4.52
C VAL A 13 3.28 -5.42 -5.40
N VAL A 14 3.11 -5.24 -6.70
CA VAL A 14 4.18 -5.41 -7.68
C VAL A 14 4.59 -4.02 -8.14
N GLU A 15 5.84 -3.67 -7.89
CA GLU A 15 6.47 -2.47 -8.42
C GLU A 15 6.63 -2.61 -9.95
N ASP A 16 6.75 -1.49 -10.66
CA ASP A 16 6.94 -1.42 -12.12
C ASP A 16 8.12 -2.30 -12.61
N GLY A 17 9.20 -2.39 -11.82
CA GLY A 17 10.35 -3.28 -12.09
C GLY A 17 10.12 -4.77 -11.79
N GLY A 18 8.90 -5.19 -11.45
CA GLY A 18 8.55 -6.58 -11.14
C GLY A 18 8.84 -7.00 -9.69
N LYS A 19 9.39 -6.12 -8.86
CA LYS A 19 9.65 -6.40 -7.45
C LYS A 19 8.34 -6.52 -6.68
N THR A 20 8.18 -7.63 -5.98
CA THR A 20 7.05 -7.83 -5.09
C THR A 20 7.35 -7.26 -3.71
N ILE A 21 6.49 -6.38 -3.21
CA ILE A 21 6.63 -5.74 -1.90
C ILE A 21 5.42 -6.11 -1.04
N ARG A 22 5.68 -6.57 0.19
CA ARG A 22 4.64 -6.85 1.19
C ARG A 22 4.76 -5.90 2.37
N PHE A 23 3.65 -5.27 2.74
CA PHE A 23 3.58 -4.39 3.90
C PHE A 23 2.21 -4.44 4.55
N ALA A 24 2.10 -3.92 5.78
CA ALA A 24 0.85 -3.96 6.53
C ALA A 24 -0.24 -3.15 5.81
N ALA A 25 -1.43 -3.74 5.66
CA ALA A 25 -2.56 -3.12 4.97
C ALA A 25 -3.04 -1.83 5.66
N THR A 26 -2.71 -1.68 6.94
CA THR A 26 -3.00 -0.49 7.76
C THR A 26 -2.42 0.79 7.15
N HIS A 27 -1.25 0.73 6.52
CA HIS A 27 -0.63 1.89 5.88
C HIS A 27 -1.39 2.37 4.64
N LEU A 28 -2.21 1.51 4.04
CA LEU A 28 -3.02 1.84 2.87
C LEU A 28 -4.41 2.36 3.23
N ARG A 29 -4.88 2.18 4.48
CA ARG A 29 -6.20 2.64 4.95
C ARG A 29 -6.58 4.06 4.53
N PRO A 30 -5.72 5.10 4.67
CA PRO A 30 -6.09 6.45 4.24
C PRO A 30 -6.25 6.62 2.72
N PHE A 31 -5.78 5.66 1.93
CA PHE A 31 -5.87 5.65 0.48
C PHE A 31 -6.92 4.68 -0.07
N ILE A 32 -7.68 3.99 0.80
CA ILE A 32 -8.77 3.10 0.39
C ILE A 32 -9.99 3.95 0.07
N SER A 33 -10.44 3.90 -1.19
CA SER A 33 -11.73 4.46 -1.61
C SER A 33 -12.81 3.37 -1.64
N SER A 34 -14.08 3.75 -1.84
CA SER A 34 -15.18 2.80 -2.10
C SER A 34 -14.95 1.95 -3.36
N LEU A 35 -14.07 2.37 -4.27
CA LEU A 35 -13.63 1.65 -5.47
C LEU A 35 -12.34 0.83 -5.23
N GLY A 36 -11.80 0.82 -4.02
CA GLY A 36 -10.53 0.20 -3.66
C GLY A 36 -9.34 1.15 -3.68
N VAL A 37 -8.13 0.59 -3.80
CA VAL A 37 -6.86 1.33 -3.89
C VAL A 37 -6.42 1.36 -5.35
N ARG A 38 -6.32 2.56 -5.93
CA ARG A 38 -5.88 2.79 -7.32
C ARG A 38 -4.95 4.00 -7.36
N GLY A 39 -3.94 3.93 -8.21
CA GLY A 39 -2.98 5.02 -8.43
C GLY A 39 -1.54 4.56 -8.32
N ARG A 40 -0.62 5.53 -8.43
CA ARG A 40 0.81 5.30 -8.20
C ARG A 40 1.16 5.68 -6.77
N PHE A 41 1.87 4.79 -6.09
CA PHE A 41 2.33 5.01 -4.73
C PHE A 41 3.86 4.95 -4.70
N ARG A 42 4.45 5.88 -3.97
CA ARG A 42 5.87 5.86 -3.62
C ARG A 42 5.99 5.30 -2.22
N LEU A 43 6.68 4.16 -2.10
CA LEU A 43 7.03 3.57 -0.83
C LEU A 43 8.45 3.99 -0.46
N LEU A 44 8.59 4.71 0.65
CA LEU A 44 9.88 5.10 1.19
C LEU A 44 10.27 4.12 2.30
N LEU A 45 11.44 3.51 2.16
CA LEU A 45 12.00 2.56 3.11
C LEU A 45 13.34 3.08 3.64
N THR A 46 13.72 2.61 4.83
CA THR A 46 15.09 2.80 5.34
C THR A 46 16.07 1.94 4.54
N PRO A 47 17.39 2.19 4.66
CA PRO A 47 18.41 1.29 4.11
C PRO A 47 18.29 -0.16 4.62
N GLU A 48 17.70 -0.37 5.79
CA GLU A 48 17.40 -1.69 6.37
C GLU A 48 16.06 -2.28 5.90
N ASN A 49 15.42 -1.70 4.87
CA ASN A 49 14.10 -2.07 4.35
C ASN A 49 12.93 -1.88 5.34
N LYS A 50 13.08 -1.03 6.38
CA LYS A 50 11.97 -0.69 7.28
C LYS A 50 11.06 0.36 6.65
N PHE A 51 9.75 0.24 6.86
CA PHE A 51 8.77 1.20 6.36
C PHE A 51 9.00 2.59 6.94
N ILE A 52 9.10 3.63 6.09
CA ILE A 52 9.12 5.04 6.52
C ILE A 52 7.76 5.68 6.23
N ARG A 53 7.34 5.71 4.96
CA ARG A 53 6.09 6.33 4.54
C ARG A 53 5.61 5.77 3.21
N LEU A 54 4.29 5.82 3.01
CA LEU A 54 3.63 5.61 1.72
C LEU A 54 3.03 6.94 1.25
N GLU A 55 3.37 7.37 0.05
CA GLU A 55 2.86 8.59 -0.57
C GLU A 55 2.13 8.27 -1.86
N ARG A 56 0.99 8.89 -2.10
CA ARG A 56 0.33 8.84 -3.40
C ARG A 56 0.95 9.88 -4.32
N VAL A 57 1.39 9.46 -5.51
CA VAL A 57 2.13 10.31 -6.48
C VAL A 57 1.23 10.78 -7.64
N ALA A 58 0.08 10.12 -7.85
CA ALA A 58 -0.99 10.50 -8.79
C ALA A 58 -2.32 9.86 -8.36
#